data_AF-A0AAX3KQB6-F1
#
_entry.id   AF-A0AAX3KQB6-F1
#
_cell.length_a   1.000
_cell.length_b   1.000
_cell.length_c   1.000
_cell.angle_alpha   90.00
_cell.angle_beta   90.00
_cell.angle_gamma   90.00
#
_symmetry.space_group_name_H-M   'P 1'
#
loop_
_entity.id
_entity.type
_entity.pdbx_description
1 polymer ?
#
loop_
_entity_poly.entity_id
_entity_poly.type
_entity_poly.pdbx_seq_one_letter_code
_entity_poly.pdbx_strand_id
1 'polypeptide(L)'
;MSLAKTFETAKNLGVLTEGWLKHVKGILKENPADIGIKLQLDSAASIVAPAALVATVVSQSGLTVGHDPIRVLLIGSDPLIRFDNSKWASLAGEMLGSPGAIDILLTVDEDAASEFSQLASALDLEPCGVITHEEASSESGPQVDLAIWVHPAGESSDPGEQQNTTTAIGLASQRGVPVYTASFNEVDLHAQNYLIHEQAWQMVPLGGAIERGSKAINKFGISTADLGVEGGWGAILGKLEVSLPTLSEVEISLVRTAMRLVCAEGALHTSWTLGQRINGVAFNRIIPVGLLGNMAIDPQTGHILQQDEDSRELRLIGHLWQAALERMPISKRDLLPWACRLKLAFLSELPKEDERRKEAVATLEEGFRAGVFDAGVALARCYEGSKADGSSAKAVQWHREVGDRHPLSAYSLAYQALEEEDYAAAEIHLRASSAFGYPVAMTDLGKLLCSTDREGEGLQLLGEAADLKDPEANYELGEVSAKAGELQNALNYLRQAWTYGHAEAAGLAAQVAQYMLDHGIGKRSLIKREVKEISTYQKKLDRRQVSNAH
;
A
#
# COMPACT_ATOMS: atom_id res chain seq x y z
N MET A 1 15.43 15.87 -35.11
CA MET A 1 15.98 16.76 -34.07
C MET A 1 17.04 16.01 -33.26
N SER A 2 18.05 16.66 -32.66
CA SER A 2 19.03 15.97 -31.80
C SER A 2 18.88 16.46 -30.37
N LEU A 3 18.39 15.58 -29.49
CA LEU A 3 18.22 15.83 -28.06
C LEU A 3 19.34 15.20 -27.24
N ALA A 4 20.28 14.48 -27.86
CA ALA A 4 21.32 13.69 -27.19
C ALA A 4 22.04 14.41 -26.06
N LYS A 5 22.59 15.60 -26.34
CA LYS A 5 23.31 16.38 -25.34
C LYS A 5 22.41 16.80 -24.17
N THR A 6 21.16 17.18 -24.46
CA THR A 6 20.18 17.54 -23.44
C THR A 6 19.80 16.32 -22.60
N PHE A 7 19.52 15.18 -23.23
CA PHE A 7 19.19 13.92 -22.57
C PHE A 7 20.33 13.45 -21.65
N GLU A 8 21.56 13.45 -22.13
CA GLU A 8 22.74 13.02 -21.35
C GLU A 8 22.93 13.91 -20.10
N THR A 9 22.80 15.23 -20.25
CA THR A 9 23.11 16.20 -19.18
C THR A 9 21.93 16.55 -18.28
N ALA A 10 20.70 16.26 -18.69
CA ALA A 10 19.50 16.59 -17.92
C ALA A 10 19.45 15.80 -16.61
N LYS A 11 19.16 16.51 -15.53
CA LYS A 11 19.06 15.95 -14.17
C LYS A 11 17.70 15.34 -13.87
N ASN A 12 16.66 15.79 -14.56
CA ASN A 12 15.28 15.34 -14.39
C ASN A 12 14.47 15.61 -15.67
N LEU A 13 13.22 15.15 -15.69
CA LEU A 13 12.29 15.35 -16.80
C LEU A 13 12.09 16.83 -17.14
N GLY A 14 11.89 17.70 -16.15
CA GLY A 14 11.67 19.13 -16.38
C GLY A 14 12.79 19.79 -17.19
N VAL A 15 14.05 19.51 -16.86
CA VAL A 15 15.21 20.05 -17.62
C VAL A 15 15.24 19.51 -19.05
N LEU A 16 14.90 18.23 -19.24
CA LEU A 16 14.80 17.62 -20.56
C LEU A 16 13.68 18.27 -21.39
N THR A 17 12.49 18.43 -20.80
CA THR A 17 11.33 19.05 -21.42
C THR A 17 11.57 20.52 -21.77
N GLU A 18 12.28 21.29 -20.93
CA GLU A 18 12.69 22.66 -21.27
C GLU A 18 13.59 22.71 -22.51
N GLY A 19 14.54 21.77 -22.61
CA GLY A 19 15.42 21.65 -23.77
C GLY A 19 14.66 21.30 -25.04
N TRP A 20 13.74 20.34 -24.96
CA TRP A 20 12.85 19.96 -26.05
C TRP A 20 11.94 21.11 -26.49
N LEU A 21 11.29 21.80 -25.54
CA LEU A 21 10.41 22.95 -25.82
C LEU A 21 11.13 24.08 -26.54
N LYS A 22 12.40 24.34 -26.21
CA LYS A 22 13.22 25.35 -26.93
C LYS A 22 13.39 24.97 -28.40
N HIS A 23 13.56 23.68 -28.70
CA HIS A 23 13.71 23.20 -30.05
C HIS A 23 12.38 23.24 -30.83
N VAL A 24 11.30 22.74 -30.24
CA VAL A 24 9.95 22.77 -30.85
C VAL A 24 9.51 24.19 -31.16
N LYS A 25 9.70 25.14 -30.23
CA LYS A 25 9.40 26.56 -30.48
C LYS A 25 10.23 27.16 -31.62
N GLY A 26 11.40 26.60 -31.93
CA GLY A 26 12.17 26.95 -33.12
C GLY A 26 11.46 26.52 -34.40
N ILE A 27 11.09 25.23 -34.47
CA ILE A 27 10.37 24.63 -35.61
C ILE A 27 9.04 25.36 -35.87
N LEU A 28 8.26 25.61 -34.83
CA LEU A 28 6.94 26.26 -34.96
C LEU A 28 7.02 27.75 -35.34
N LYS A 29 8.17 28.41 -35.13
CA LYS A 29 8.37 29.76 -35.66
C LYS A 29 8.61 29.75 -37.17
N GLU A 30 9.24 28.70 -37.68
CA GLU A 30 9.52 28.52 -39.10
C GLU A 30 8.29 27.99 -39.84
N ASN A 31 7.46 27.19 -39.16
CA ASN A 31 6.16 26.71 -39.62
C ASN A 31 5.06 27.06 -38.61
N PRO A 32 4.46 28.27 -38.68
CA PRO A 32 3.40 28.68 -37.76
C PRO A 32 2.11 27.90 -38.05
N ALA A 33 2.02 26.68 -37.52
CA ALA A 33 0.76 26.00 -37.34
C ALA A 33 -0.04 26.69 -36.22
N ASP A 34 -1.33 26.88 -36.41
CA ASP A 34 -2.23 27.34 -35.35
C ASP A 34 -2.54 26.16 -34.44
N ILE A 35 -1.62 25.87 -33.51
CA ILE A 35 -1.69 24.67 -32.66
C ILE A 35 -2.70 24.84 -31.52
N GLY A 36 -3.31 26.01 -31.34
CA GLY A 36 -4.40 26.25 -30.37
C GLY A 36 -4.06 26.02 -28.88
N ILE A 37 -2.89 25.46 -28.57
CA ILE A 37 -2.51 24.93 -27.25
C ILE A 37 -1.34 25.73 -26.69
N LYS A 38 -1.45 26.09 -25.42
CA LYS A 38 -0.38 26.78 -24.70
C LYS A 38 0.65 25.76 -24.21
N LEU A 39 1.76 25.65 -24.94
CA LEU A 39 2.90 24.80 -24.57
C LEU A 39 3.58 25.29 -23.27
N GLN A 40 3.15 24.74 -22.14
CA GLN A 40 3.74 24.95 -20.82
C GLN A 40 4.61 23.74 -20.42
N LEU A 41 5.50 23.95 -19.45
CA LEU A 41 6.46 22.92 -19.03
C LEU A 41 5.76 21.69 -18.46
N ASP A 42 4.83 21.91 -17.53
CA ASP A 42 4.15 20.82 -16.80
C ASP A 42 3.30 19.96 -17.73
N SER A 43 2.62 20.59 -18.70
CA SER A 43 1.78 19.88 -19.67
C SER A 43 2.61 19.15 -20.74
N ALA A 44 3.79 19.67 -21.11
CA ALA A 44 4.68 19.00 -22.06
C ALA A 44 5.52 17.87 -21.45
N ALA A 45 5.64 17.79 -20.12
CA ALA A 45 6.48 16.78 -19.47
C ALA A 45 5.97 15.36 -19.72
N SER A 46 4.64 15.16 -19.67
CA SER A 46 3.98 13.86 -19.87
C SER A 46 4.24 13.26 -21.26
N ILE A 47 4.30 14.07 -22.32
CA ILE A 47 4.58 13.60 -23.68
C ILE A 47 6.07 13.35 -23.94
N VAL A 48 6.99 13.98 -23.19
CA VAL A 48 8.44 13.73 -23.33
C VAL A 48 8.87 12.46 -22.57
N ALA A 49 8.16 12.10 -21.50
CA ALA A 49 8.52 11.00 -20.61
C ALA A 49 8.60 9.61 -21.31
N PRO A 50 7.68 9.21 -22.21
CA PRO A 50 7.75 7.92 -22.90
C PRO A 50 9.04 7.73 -23.71
N ALA A 51 9.42 8.73 -24.52
CA ALA A 51 10.68 8.67 -25.27
C ALA A 51 11.90 8.61 -24.35
N ALA A 52 11.88 9.36 -23.24
CA ALA A 52 12.97 9.36 -22.28
C ALA A 52 13.10 8.02 -21.55
N LEU A 53 11.98 7.35 -21.25
CA LEU A 53 11.95 5.99 -20.74
C LEU A 53 12.61 5.03 -21.74
N VAL A 54 12.13 5.01 -22.99
CA VAL A 54 12.64 4.11 -24.03
C VAL A 54 14.14 4.33 -24.24
N ALA A 55 14.57 5.58 -24.42
CA ALA A 55 15.98 5.92 -24.58
C ALA A 55 16.82 5.48 -23.37
N THR A 56 16.30 5.64 -22.15
CA THR A 56 16.96 5.18 -20.92
C THR A 56 17.13 3.67 -20.92
N VAL A 57 16.07 2.90 -21.17
CA VAL A 57 16.12 1.43 -21.18
C VAL A 57 17.06 0.92 -22.28
N VAL A 58 16.97 1.45 -23.51
CA VAL A 58 17.86 1.08 -24.61
C VAL A 58 19.33 1.37 -24.27
N SER A 59 19.63 2.54 -23.67
CA SER A 59 20.99 2.87 -23.25
C SER A 59 21.55 1.92 -22.18
N GLN A 60 20.67 1.35 -21.35
CA GLN A 60 21.03 0.42 -20.28
C GLN A 60 21.01 -1.05 -20.69
N SER A 61 20.38 -1.39 -21.83
CA SER A 61 20.25 -2.77 -22.29
C SER A 61 21.52 -3.33 -22.93
N GLY A 62 22.44 -2.45 -23.32
CA GLY A 62 23.66 -2.81 -24.05
C GLY A 62 23.44 -3.04 -25.55
N LEU A 63 22.22 -2.84 -26.06
CA LEU A 63 21.96 -2.86 -27.50
C LEU A 63 22.62 -1.63 -28.15
N THR A 64 23.32 -1.86 -29.25
CA THR A 64 23.95 -0.81 -30.04
C THR A 64 23.08 -0.45 -31.23
N VAL A 65 22.84 0.84 -31.42
CA VAL A 65 22.15 1.34 -32.61
C VAL A 65 23.00 1.02 -33.84
N GLY A 66 22.47 0.14 -34.71
CA GLY A 66 23.14 -0.35 -35.90
C GLY A 66 22.64 0.32 -37.18
N HIS A 67 22.78 -0.38 -38.31
CA HIS A 67 22.18 0.04 -39.58
C HIS A 67 20.65 -0.11 -39.56
N ASP A 68 20.16 -1.19 -38.95
CA ASP A 68 18.73 -1.45 -38.82
C ASP A 68 18.20 -0.86 -37.49
N PRO A 69 16.99 -0.29 -37.48
CA PRO A 69 16.38 0.25 -36.26
C PRO A 69 16.19 -0.83 -35.19
N ILE A 70 16.41 -0.47 -33.93
CA ILE A 70 16.07 -1.33 -32.78
C ILE A 70 14.56 -1.30 -32.60
N ARG A 71 13.90 -2.46 -32.70
CA ARG A 71 12.46 -2.60 -32.53
C ARG A 71 12.11 -2.82 -31.06
N VAL A 72 11.48 -1.81 -30.46
CA VAL A 72 11.07 -1.79 -29.05
C VAL A 72 9.57 -1.98 -28.95
N LEU A 73 9.14 -3.08 -28.35
CA LEU A 73 7.73 -3.32 -28.04
C LEU A 73 7.37 -2.72 -26.68
N LEU A 74 6.38 -1.83 -26.65
CA LEU A 74 5.78 -1.34 -25.41
C LEU A 74 4.57 -2.21 -25.06
N ILE A 75 4.55 -2.72 -23.82
CA ILE A 75 3.48 -3.55 -23.27
C ILE A 75 2.90 -2.81 -22.06
N GLY A 76 1.58 -2.72 -21.96
CA GLY A 76 0.91 -2.10 -20.82
C GLY A 76 -0.35 -1.35 -21.23
N SER A 77 -1.20 -1.06 -20.25
CA SER A 77 -2.44 -0.30 -20.46
C SER A 77 -2.30 1.20 -20.18
N ASP A 78 -1.15 1.67 -19.70
CA ASP A 78 -0.96 3.05 -19.24
C ASP A 78 -1.18 4.06 -20.38
N PRO A 79 -2.07 5.07 -20.20
CA PRO A 79 -2.37 6.05 -21.24
C PRO A 79 -1.15 6.83 -21.75
N LEU A 80 -0.13 7.06 -20.91
CA LEU A 80 1.06 7.83 -21.30
C LEU A 80 1.82 7.17 -22.45
N ILE A 81 1.79 5.84 -22.54
CA ILE A 81 2.46 5.14 -23.62
C ILE A 81 1.54 4.83 -24.79
N ARG A 82 0.21 5.01 -24.70
CA ARG A 82 -0.73 4.65 -25.77
C ARG A 82 -1.33 5.84 -26.51
N PHE A 83 -1.47 6.99 -25.85
CA PHE A 83 -2.00 8.19 -26.48
C PHE A 83 -1.25 8.57 -27.75
N ASP A 84 -2.00 9.10 -28.72
CA ASP A 84 -1.52 9.50 -30.04
C ASP A 84 -0.81 8.36 -30.79
N ASN A 85 -1.21 7.10 -30.55
CA ASN A 85 -0.56 5.90 -31.07
C ASN A 85 0.95 5.90 -30.79
N SER A 86 1.32 6.35 -29.58
CA SER A 86 2.70 6.42 -29.09
C SER A 86 3.66 7.25 -29.93
N LYS A 87 3.16 8.16 -30.78
CA LYS A 87 3.97 9.08 -31.60
C LYS A 87 5.13 9.70 -30.82
N TRP A 88 4.88 10.08 -29.57
CA TRP A 88 5.89 10.71 -28.72
C TRP A 88 7.04 9.80 -28.31
N ALA A 89 6.82 8.49 -28.17
CA ALA A 89 7.87 7.52 -27.85
C ALA A 89 8.92 7.40 -28.99
N SER A 90 8.53 7.68 -30.24
CA SER A 90 9.43 7.67 -31.40
C SER A 90 10.61 8.66 -31.27
N LEU A 91 10.48 9.69 -30.43
CA LEU A 91 11.54 10.66 -30.14
C LEU A 91 12.74 10.05 -29.40
N ALA A 92 12.66 8.79 -28.94
CA ALA A 92 13.75 8.10 -28.26
C ALA A 92 15.04 8.10 -29.10
N GLY A 93 14.94 7.92 -30.43
CA GLY A 93 16.10 7.99 -31.33
C GLY A 93 16.79 9.35 -31.30
N GLU A 94 16.03 10.45 -31.17
CA GLU A 94 16.58 11.80 -31.06
C GLU A 94 17.36 12.01 -29.76
N MET A 95 16.87 11.40 -28.66
CA MET A 95 17.51 11.42 -27.35
C MET A 95 18.77 10.56 -27.30
N LEU A 96 18.85 9.52 -28.13
CA LEU A 96 20.05 8.71 -28.32
C LEU A 96 21.04 9.32 -29.34
N GLY A 97 20.64 10.37 -30.04
CA GLY A 97 21.46 11.02 -31.07
C GLY A 97 21.45 10.33 -32.42
N SER A 98 20.52 9.38 -32.62
CA SER A 98 20.33 8.62 -33.85
C SER A 98 18.84 8.62 -34.24
N PRO A 99 18.31 9.73 -34.79
CA PRO A 99 16.91 9.83 -35.22
C PRO A 99 16.55 8.71 -36.21
N GLY A 100 15.37 8.12 -36.05
CA GLY A 100 14.89 7.00 -36.88
C GLY A 100 15.51 5.64 -36.57
N ALA A 101 16.42 5.56 -35.59
CA ALA A 101 17.10 4.31 -35.27
C ALA A 101 16.42 3.48 -34.16
N ILE A 102 15.29 3.98 -33.65
CA ILE A 102 14.39 3.27 -32.74
C ILE A 102 13.04 3.18 -33.43
N ASP A 103 12.52 1.97 -33.53
CA ASP A 103 11.19 1.67 -34.06
C ASP A 103 10.32 1.19 -32.90
N ILE A 104 9.13 1.78 -32.73
CA ILE A 104 8.25 1.50 -31.59
C ILE A 104 7.09 0.65 -32.08
N LEU A 105 6.84 -0.44 -31.34
CA LEU A 105 5.70 -1.33 -31.55
C LEU A 105 4.78 -1.31 -30.33
N LEU A 106 3.49 -1.50 -30.56
CA LEU A 106 2.44 -1.59 -29.53
C LEU A 106 1.65 -2.88 -29.66
N THR A 107 1.03 -3.32 -28.57
CA THR A 107 0.11 -4.47 -28.57
C THR A 107 -1.37 -4.10 -28.74
N VAL A 108 -1.69 -2.80 -28.67
CA VAL A 108 -3.07 -2.29 -28.72
C VAL A 108 -3.18 -1.18 -29.75
N ASP A 109 -4.14 -1.33 -30.66
CA ASP A 109 -4.56 -0.27 -31.58
C ASP A 109 -5.73 0.48 -30.96
N GLU A 110 -5.49 1.70 -30.49
CA GLU A 110 -6.55 2.57 -30.00
C GLU A 110 -6.46 3.96 -30.63
N ASP A 111 -7.62 4.50 -31.00
CA ASP A 111 -7.74 5.89 -31.44
C ASP A 111 -7.97 6.79 -30.22
N ALA A 112 -6.91 7.00 -29.46
CA ALA A 112 -6.90 7.80 -28.24
C ALA A 112 -6.07 9.07 -28.44
N ALA A 113 -6.71 10.14 -28.91
CA ALA A 113 -6.09 11.44 -29.12
C ALA A 113 -5.87 12.18 -27.79
N SER A 114 -4.64 12.64 -27.54
CA SER A 114 -4.33 13.53 -26.43
C SER A 114 -4.66 14.99 -26.76
N GLU A 115 -4.51 15.89 -25.78
CA GLU A 115 -4.56 17.33 -26.08
C GLU A 115 -3.43 17.78 -27.02
N PHE A 116 -2.35 17.00 -27.19
CA PHE A 116 -1.19 17.34 -28.02
C PHE A 116 -1.21 16.73 -29.43
N SER A 117 -2.27 16.04 -29.85
CA SER A 117 -2.35 15.37 -31.17
C SER A 117 -2.03 16.30 -32.34
N GLN A 118 -2.52 17.55 -32.29
CA GLN A 118 -2.26 18.54 -33.34
C GLN A 118 -0.78 18.94 -33.40
N LEU A 119 -0.12 18.99 -32.24
CA LEU A 119 1.31 19.25 -32.18
C LEU A 119 2.10 18.06 -32.74
N ALA A 120 1.71 16.83 -32.44
CA ALA A 120 2.35 15.64 -33.01
C ALA A 120 2.29 15.65 -34.55
N SER A 121 1.13 15.99 -35.10
CA SER A 121 0.95 16.16 -36.55
C SER A 121 1.77 17.32 -37.12
N ALA A 122 1.84 18.46 -36.41
CA ALA A 122 2.65 19.61 -36.85
C ALA A 122 4.16 19.32 -36.82
N LEU A 123 4.59 18.35 -36.00
CA LEU A 123 5.96 17.86 -35.92
C LEU A 123 6.22 16.67 -36.87
N ASP A 124 5.24 16.29 -37.70
CA ASP A 124 5.33 15.18 -38.65
C ASP A 124 5.69 13.84 -37.98
N LEU A 125 5.15 13.63 -36.77
CA LEU A 125 5.31 12.37 -36.04
C LEU A 125 4.31 11.33 -36.56
N GLU A 126 4.86 10.26 -37.13
CA GLU A 126 4.09 9.12 -37.61
C GLU A 126 3.60 8.22 -36.45
N PRO A 127 2.38 7.65 -36.54
CA PRO A 127 1.92 6.62 -35.62
C PRO A 127 2.92 5.46 -35.51
N CYS A 128 3.09 4.92 -34.31
CA CYS A 128 3.93 3.74 -34.10
C CYS A 128 3.26 2.46 -34.62
N GLY A 129 4.05 1.44 -34.91
CA GLY A 129 3.53 0.17 -35.42
C GLY A 129 2.69 -0.57 -34.39
N VAL A 130 1.67 -1.30 -34.83
CA VAL A 130 0.84 -2.13 -33.96
C VAL A 130 0.95 -3.58 -34.39
N ILE A 131 1.16 -4.46 -33.42
CA ILE A 131 1.19 -5.91 -33.56
C ILE A 131 0.26 -6.52 -32.52
N THR A 132 -0.33 -7.67 -32.80
CA THR A 132 -1.14 -8.37 -31.81
C THR A 132 -0.26 -9.06 -30.76
N HIS A 133 -0.84 -9.37 -29.60
CA HIS A 133 -0.19 -10.19 -28.56
C HIS A 133 0.27 -11.56 -29.08
N GLU A 134 -0.48 -12.15 -30.03
CA GLU A 134 -0.14 -13.41 -30.69
C GLU A 134 1.07 -13.25 -31.62
N GLU A 135 1.09 -12.20 -32.45
CA GLU A 135 2.23 -11.89 -33.32
C GLU A 135 3.49 -11.57 -32.53
N ALA A 136 3.39 -10.84 -31.42
CA ALA A 136 4.53 -10.54 -30.55
C ALA A 136 5.20 -11.82 -30.03
N SER A 137 4.39 -12.82 -29.67
CA SER A 137 4.84 -14.07 -29.05
C SER A 137 5.23 -15.15 -30.06
N SER A 138 4.76 -15.05 -31.31
CA SER A 138 5.03 -16.03 -32.37
C SER A 138 6.46 -15.96 -32.91
N GLU A 139 7.06 -17.13 -33.18
CA GLU A 139 8.35 -17.24 -33.90
C GLU A 139 8.28 -16.64 -35.32
N SER A 140 7.13 -16.76 -35.98
CA SER A 140 6.89 -16.21 -37.32
C SER A 140 6.42 -14.76 -37.32
N GLY A 141 6.21 -14.19 -36.14
CA GLY A 141 5.77 -12.80 -36.00
C GLY A 141 6.89 -11.79 -36.24
N PRO A 142 6.56 -10.49 -36.21
CA PRO A 142 7.53 -9.41 -36.37
C PRO A 142 8.72 -9.56 -35.41
N GLN A 143 9.91 -9.14 -35.87
CA GLN A 143 11.11 -9.10 -35.03
C GLN A 143 10.90 -8.07 -33.92
N VAL A 144 11.21 -8.45 -32.68
CA VAL A 144 11.26 -7.58 -31.52
C VAL A 144 12.63 -7.75 -30.88
N ASP A 145 13.38 -6.66 -30.73
CA ASP A 145 14.75 -6.71 -30.19
C ASP A 145 14.77 -6.51 -28.66
N LEU A 146 13.77 -5.79 -28.15
CA LEU A 146 13.59 -5.48 -26.74
C LEU A 146 12.11 -5.18 -26.45
N ALA A 147 11.63 -5.53 -25.25
CA ALA A 147 10.32 -5.10 -24.79
C ALA A 147 10.40 -4.32 -23.49
N ILE A 148 9.46 -3.38 -23.29
CA ILE A 148 9.30 -2.61 -22.05
C ILE A 148 7.86 -2.79 -21.57
N TRP A 149 7.69 -3.47 -20.44
CA TRP A 149 6.42 -3.62 -19.75
C TRP A 149 6.22 -2.47 -18.77
N VAL A 150 5.38 -1.51 -19.16
CA VAL A 150 5.12 -0.28 -18.44
C VAL A 150 3.93 -0.45 -17.51
N HIS A 151 4.12 -0.08 -16.25
CA HIS A 151 3.17 -0.25 -15.15
C HIS A 151 2.46 -1.62 -15.14
N PRO A 152 3.21 -2.72 -14.96
CA PRO A 152 2.58 -4.03 -14.81
C PRO A 152 1.57 -4.01 -13.67
N ALA A 153 0.32 -4.40 -13.97
CA ALA A 153 -0.80 -4.35 -13.03
C ALA A 153 -1.52 -5.71 -12.98
N GLY A 154 -0.78 -6.79 -12.70
CA GLY A 154 -1.31 -8.16 -12.67
C GLY A 154 -2.37 -8.41 -11.59
N GLU A 155 -2.53 -7.51 -10.63
CA GLU A 155 -3.63 -7.50 -9.69
C GLU A 155 -4.94 -7.14 -10.37
N SER A 156 -4.92 -6.35 -11.45
CA SER A 156 -6.13 -5.92 -12.16
C SER A 156 -7.03 -7.10 -12.55
N SER A 157 -8.34 -6.87 -12.51
CA SER A 157 -9.35 -7.77 -13.06
C SER A 157 -9.46 -7.66 -14.60
N ASP A 158 -8.74 -6.70 -15.21
CA ASP A 158 -8.71 -6.48 -16.65
C ASP A 158 -8.06 -7.65 -17.41
N PRO A 159 -8.78 -8.31 -18.33
CA PRO A 159 -8.21 -9.33 -19.21
C PRO A 159 -6.99 -8.85 -20.01
N GLY A 160 -6.93 -7.56 -20.35
CA GLY A 160 -5.79 -6.96 -21.04
C GLY A 160 -4.49 -7.06 -20.25
N GLU A 161 -4.54 -6.92 -18.93
CA GLU A 161 -3.35 -7.05 -18.07
C GLU A 161 -2.85 -8.51 -17.96
N GLN A 162 -3.77 -9.48 -17.99
CA GLN A 162 -3.41 -10.89 -18.08
C GLN A 162 -2.72 -11.20 -19.42
N GLN A 163 -3.20 -10.58 -20.50
CA GLN A 163 -2.60 -10.72 -21.82
C GLN A 163 -1.22 -10.05 -21.89
N ASN A 164 -1.06 -8.85 -21.32
CA ASN A 164 0.23 -8.16 -21.15
C ASN A 164 1.25 -9.07 -20.43
N THR A 165 0.84 -9.65 -19.29
CA THR A 165 1.68 -10.56 -18.50
C THR A 165 2.11 -11.78 -19.32
N THR A 166 1.17 -12.41 -20.03
CA THR A 166 1.42 -13.58 -20.86
C THR A 166 2.40 -13.25 -22.00
N THR A 167 2.22 -12.11 -22.68
CA THR A 167 3.12 -11.67 -23.76
C THR A 167 4.51 -11.34 -23.23
N ALA A 168 4.63 -10.63 -22.12
CA ALA A 168 5.93 -10.31 -21.51
C ALA A 168 6.71 -11.60 -21.16
N ILE A 169 6.06 -12.57 -20.51
CA ILE A 169 6.68 -13.85 -20.17
C ILE A 169 6.98 -14.66 -21.45
N GLY A 170 6.09 -14.68 -22.43
CA GLY A 170 6.29 -15.39 -23.71
C GLY A 170 7.50 -14.87 -24.49
N LEU A 171 7.66 -13.55 -24.58
CA LEU A 171 8.82 -12.90 -25.22
C LEU A 171 10.13 -13.33 -24.55
N ALA A 172 10.18 -13.31 -23.21
CA ALA A 172 11.37 -13.69 -22.47
C ALA A 172 11.67 -15.19 -22.55
N SER A 173 10.65 -16.03 -22.37
CA SER A 173 10.80 -17.49 -22.23
C SER A 173 10.90 -18.24 -23.56
N GLN A 174 10.17 -17.80 -24.58
CA GLN A 174 10.05 -18.52 -25.86
C GLN A 174 10.90 -17.87 -26.96
N ARG A 175 10.92 -16.53 -27.04
CA ARG A 175 11.67 -15.80 -28.07
C ARG A 175 13.06 -15.34 -27.63
N GLY A 176 13.38 -15.43 -26.34
CA GLY A 176 14.64 -14.94 -25.78
C GLY A 176 14.81 -13.42 -25.86
N VAL A 177 13.71 -12.69 -26.06
CA VAL A 177 13.71 -11.23 -26.15
C VAL A 177 13.86 -10.66 -24.74
N PRO A 178 14.83 -9.75 -24.48
CA PRO A 178 14.97 -9.15 -23.17
C PRO A 178 13.77 -8.25 -22.86
N VAL A 179 13.11 -8.52 -21.75
CA VAL A 179 11.97 -7.73 -21.26
C VAL A 179 12.40 -6.89 -20.06
N TYR A 180 12.24 -5.59 -20.18
CA TYR A 180 12.44 -4.62 -19.12
C TYR A 180 11.09 -4.19 -18.55
N THR A 181 11.08 -3.71 -17.31
CA THR A 181 9.86 -3.25 -16.65
C THR A 181 10.01 -1.84 -16.14
N ALA A 182 8.91 -1.12 -16.06
CA ALA A 182 8.83 0.21 -15.47
C ALA A 182 7.67 0.28 -14.48
N SER A 183 7.95 0.01 -13.20
CA SER A 183 6.98 0.03 -12.10
C SER A 183 6.92 1.43 -11.48
N PHE A 184 5.72 1.93 -11.14
CA PHE A 184 5.59 3.33 -10.69
C PHE A 184 6.10 3.54 -9.28
N ASN A 185 5.95 2.55 -8.40
CA ASN A 185 6.52 2.54 -7.06
C ASN A 185 7.06 1.15 -6.64
N GLU A 186 7.65 1.09 -5.44
CA GLU A 186 8.22 -0.13 -4.85
C GLU A 186 7.16 -1.18 -4.51
N VAL A 187 5.95 -0.75 -4.11
CA VAL A 187 4.83 -1.65 -3.79
C VAL A 187 4.37 -2.36 -5.06
N ASP A 188 4.20 -1.63 -6.17
CA ASP A 188 3.86 -2.21 -7.47
C ASP A 188 4.90 -3.26 -7.85
N LEU A 189 6.19 -2.90 -7.87
CA LEU A 189 7.27 -3.84 -8.22
C LEU A 189 7.19 -5.12 -7.38
N HIS A 190 7.07 -4.99 -6.06
CA HIS A 190 7.02 -6.14 -5.17
C HIS A 190 5.74 -6.95 -5.38
N ALA A 191 4.57 -6.31 -5.51
CA ALA A 191 3.30 -6.98 -5.77
C ALA A 191 3.38 -7.80 -7.06
N GLN A 192 3.91 -7.22 -8.14
CA GLN A 192 4.07 -7.94 -9.40
C GLN A 192 5.01 -9.13 -9.26
N ASN A 193 6.10 -8.99 -8.50
CA ASN A 193 7.00 -10.11 -8.19
C ASN A 193 6.34 -11.24 -7.42
N TYR A 194 5.27 -10.99 -6.66
CA TYR A 194 4.44 -12.05 -6.07
C TYR A 194 3.51 -12.68 -7.10
N LEU A 195 2.90 -11.87 -7.97
CA LEU A 195 1.88 -12.33 -8.91
C LEU A 195 2.43 -13.12 -10.08
N ILE A 196 3.61 -12.76 -10.60
CA ILE A 196 4.27 -13.50 -11.69
C ILE A 196 5.12 -14.68 -11.21
N HIS A 197 5.18 -14.87 -9.89
CA HIS A 197 6.05 -15.86 -9.27
C HIS A 197 5.63 -17.30 -9.61
N GLU A 198 4.32 -17.54 -9.79
CA GLU A 198 3.79 -18.84 -10.22
C GLU A 198 4.41 -19.31 -11.55
N GLN A 199 4.87 -18.37 -12.39
CA GLN A 199 5.50 -18.67 -13.66
C GLN A 199 7.04 -18.78 -13.58
N ALA A 200 7.62 -18.78 -12.37
CA ALA A 200 9.07 -18.81 -12.14
C ALA A 200 9.82 -17.59 -12.71
N TRP A 201 9.21 -16.41 -12.59
CA TRP A 201 9.79 -15.12 -13.00
C TRP A 201 9.82 -14.10 -11.87
N GLN A 202 10.69 -13.11 -12.01
CA GLN A 202 10.75 -11.93 -11.17
C GLN A 202 11.28 -10.73 -11.97
N MET A 203 10.88 -9.54 -11.56
CA MET A 203 11.39 -8.26 -12.01
C MET A 203 12.53 -7.84 -11.07
N VAL A 204 13.75 -7.82 -11.59
CA VAL A 204 14.97 -7.47 -10.86
C VAL A 204 15.33 -6.01 -11.16
N PRO A 205 15.44 -5.12 -10.15
CA PRO A 205 15.85 -3.74 -10.36
C PRO A 205 17.18 -3.60 -11.11
N LEU A 206 17.27 -2.68 -12.06
CA LEU A 206 18.51 -2.45 -12.81
C LEU A 206 19.62 -1.95 -11.89
N GLY A 207 20.74 -2.67 -11.83
CA GLY A 207 21.84 -2.35 -10.91
C GLY A 207 21.58 -2.75 -9.44
N GLY A 208 20.50 -3.49 -9.17
CA GLY A 208 20.23 -4.17 -7.89
C GLY A 208 19.58 -3.31 -6.82
N ALA A 209 20.14 -2.14 -6.49
CA ALA A 209 19.63 -1.30 -5.42
C ALA A 209 18.55 -0.32 -5.91
N ILE A 210 17.41 -0.25 -5.20
CA ILE A 210 16.37 0.76 -5.41
C ILE A 210 16.70 1.97 -4.55
N GLU A 211 17.56 2.84 -5.08
CA GLU A 211 17.97 4.08 -4.39
C GLU A 211 18.08 5.25 -5.37
N ARG A 212 17.87 6.47 -4.86
CA ARG A 212 17.89 7.67 -5.70
C ARG A 212 19.24 7.83 -6.41
N GLY A 213 19.20 7.97 -7.74
CA GLY A 213 20.39 8.12 -8.57
C GLY A 213 21.04 6.80 -9.00
N SER A 214 20.54 5.66 -8.54
CA SER A 214 20.90 4.35 -9.07
C SER A 214 20.36 4.15 -10.50
N LYS A 215 20.82 3.09 -11.15
CA LYS A 215 20.34 2.65 -12.48
C LYS A 215 18.87 2.19 -12.45
N ALA A 216 18.39 1.76 -11.29
CA ALA A 216 17.01 1.32 -11.10
C ALA A 216 16.02 2.49 -11.11
N ILE A 217 16.45 3.74 -10.93
CA ILE A 217 15.53 4.88 -10.88
C ILE A 217 15.58 5.68 -12.17
N ASN A 218 14.45 5.72 -12.89
CA ASN A 218 14.30 6.58 -14.05
C ASN A 218 14.19 8.05 -13.62
N LYS A 219 15.27 8.83 -13.77
CA LYS A 219 15.30 10.27 -13.48
C LYS A 219 14.41 11.12 -14.39
N PHE A 220 13.95 10.59 -15.52
CA PHE A 220 13.09 11.30 -16.47
C PHE A 220 11.60 11.04 -16.26
N GLY A 221 11.22 10.46 -15.12
CA GLY A 221 9.84 10.25 -14.75
C GLY A 221 9.09 9.27 -15.65
N ILE A 222 8.04 8.69 -15.08
CA ILE A 222 6.85 8.03 -15.68
C ILE A 222 5.98 7.53 -14.50
N SER A 223 6.09 8.18 -13.34
CA SER A 223 5.24 7.97 -12.16
C SER A 223 4.85 9.37 -11.70
N THR A 224 3.66 9.53 -11.15
CA THR A 224 3.18 10.84 -10.68
C THR A 224 3.98 11.30 -9.46
N ALA A 225 3.89 12.59 -9.14
CA ALA A 225 4.60 13.16 -7.98
C ALA A 225 4.30 12.40 -6.67
N ASP A 226 3.08 11.84 -6.57
CA ASP A 226 2.56 11.17 -5.38
C ASP A 226 2.76 9.64 -5.39
N LEU A 227 3.10 9.05 -6.53
CA LEU A 227 3.29 7.60 -6.71
C LEU A 227 4.75 7.21 -6.97
N GLY A 228 5.70 8.15 -6.99
CA GLY A 228 7.10 7.84 -7.30
C GLY A 228 7.87 7.24 -6.11
N VAL A 229 9.17 7.00 -6.31
CA VAL A 229 10.10 6.84 -5.18
C VAL A 229 10.21 8.13 -4.35
N GLU A 230 10.63 8.00 -3.09
CA GLU A 230 10.73 9.12 -2.14
C GLU A 230 11.43 10.35 -2.76
N GLY A 231 10.68 11.44 -2.93
CA GLY A 231 11.13 12.68 -3.59
C GLY A 231 10.50 13.01 -4.94
N GLY A 232 9.63 12.15 -5.48
CA GLY A 232 8.78 12.42 -6.67
C GLY A 232 9.49 12.32 -8.03
N TRP A 233 8.70 12.00 -9.06
CA TRP A 233 9.08 11.75 -10.47
C TRP A 233 10.21 10.72 -10.65
N GLY A 234 9.85 9.43 -10.62
CA GLY A 234 10.74 8.37 -11.07
C GLY A 234 10.12 6.99 -10.86
N ALA A 235 10.02 6.23 -11.95
CA ALA A 235 9.67 4.81 -11.90
C ALA A 235 10.89 3.94 -11.66
N ILE A 236 10.64 2.74 -11.17
CA ILE A 236 11.64 1.71 -10.94
C ILE A 236 11.77 0.90 -12.23
N LEU A 237 12.97 0.95 -12.80
CA LEU A 237 13.36 0.14 -13.93
C LEU A 237 13.85 -1.21 -13.45
N GLY A 238 13.28 -2.27 -14.02
CA GLY A 238 13.68 -3.64 -13.78
C GLY A 238 13.93 -4.40 -15.07
N LYS A 239 14.44 -5.62 -14.92
CA LYS A 239 14.54 -6.62 -15.96
C LYS A 239 13.84 -7.89 -15.51
N LEU A 240 13.07 -8.49 -16.41
CA LEU A 240 12.43 -9.78 -16.17
C LEU A 240 13.50 -10.89 -16.21
N GLU A 241 13.61 -11.64 -15.12
CA GLU A 241 14.59 -12.72 -14.95
C GLU A 241 13.92 -13.94 -14.33
N VAL A 242 14.50 -15.12 -14.59
CA VAL A 242 14.01 -16.38 -14.02
C VAL A 242 14.20 -16.37 -12.50
N SER A 243 13.17 -16.81 -11.79
CA SER A 243 13.16 -16.99 -10.34
C SER A 243 12.92 -18.45 -9.98
N LEU A 244 13.36 -18.88 -8.78
CA LEU A 244 12.99 -20.18 -8.25
C LEU A 244 11.60 -20.07 -7.59
N PRO A 245 10.64 -20.96 -7.90
CA PRO A 245 9.34 -20.92 -7.27
C PRO A 245 9.43 -21.38 -5.80
N THR A 246 9.58 -20.43 -4.87
CA THR A 246 9.61 -20.65 -3.41
C THR A 246 8.36 -20.21 -2.63
N LEU A 247 7.41 -19.48 -3.22
CA LEU A 247 6.25 -18.90 -2.54
C LEU A 247 5.04 -19.85 -2.54
N SER A 248 4.24 -19.81 -1.47
CA SER A 248 3.02 -20.62 -1.34
C SER A 248 1.84 -20.00 -2.11
N GLU A 249 0.93 -20.84 -2.64
CA GLU A 249 -0.27 -20.38 -3.36
C GLU A 249 -1.15 -19.45 -2.51
N VAL A 250 -1.26 -19.73 -1.21
CA VAL A 250 -2.02 -18.91 -0.26
C VAL A 250 -1.41 -17.52 -0.10
N GLU A 251 -0.08 -17.41 -0.05
CA GLU A 251 0.63 -16.12 0.05
C GLU A 251 0.45 -15.29 -1.22
N ILE A 252 0.48 -15.92 -2.39
CA ILE A 252 0.23 -15.26 -3.68
C ILE A 252 -1.22 -14.77 -3.74
N SER A 253 -2.18 -15.61 -3.32
CA SER A 253 -3.60 -15.24 -3.26
C SER A 253 -3.85 -14.11 -2.27
N LEU A 254 -3.17 -14.10 -1.12
CA LEU A 254 -3.23 -13.01 -0.15
C LEU A 254 -2.82 -11.67 -0.77
N VAL A 255 -1.66 -11.62 -1.44
CA VAL A 255 -1.20 -10.39 -2.10
C VAL A 255 -2.17 -9.99 -3.22
N ARG A 256 -2.61 -10.94 -4.05
CA ARG A 256 -3.58 -10.70 -5.12
C ARG A 256 -4.89 -10.10 -4.59
N THR A 257 -5.48 -10.70 -3.56
CA THR A 257 -6.73 -10.24 -2.94
C THR A 257 -6.59 -8.85 -2.33
N ALA A 258 -5.51 -8.60 -1.58
CA ALA A 258 -5.30 -7.29 -0.96
C ALA A 258 -5.01 -6.18 -1.98
N MET A 259 -4.17 -6.44 -2.99
CA MET A 259 -3.84 -5.44 -4.00
C MET A 259 -5.03 -5.13 -4.92
N ARG A 260 -5.81 -6.14 -5.31
CA ARG A 260 -7.09 -5.94 -6.01
C ARG A 260 -8.03 -5.03 -5.23
N LEU A 261 -8.15 -5.28 -3.92
CA LEU A 261 -8.98 -4.46 -3.04
C LEU A 261 -8.48 -3.02 -3.00
N VAL A 262 -7.17 -2.79 -2.86
CA VAL A 262 -6.59 -1.43 -2.87
C VAL A 262 -6.89 -0.71 -4.19
N CYS A 263 -6.83 -1.42 -5.33
CA CYS A 263 -7.20 -0.87 -6.62
C CYS A 263 -8.71 -0.54 -6.69
N ALA A 264 -9.57 -1.43 -6.20
CA ALA A 264 -11.03 -1.24 -6.18
C ALA A 264 -11.48 -0.12 -5.22
N GLU A 265 -10.74 0.14 -4.14
CA GLU A 265 -10.96 1.30 -3.28
C GLU A 265 -10.69 2.62 -4.02
N GLY A 266 -9.97 2.56 -5.15
CA GLY A 266 -9.61 3.74 -5.93
C GLY A 266 -8.84 4.75 -5.10
N ALA A 267 -8.07 4.27 -4.12
CA ALA A 267 -7.32 5.11 -3.20
C ALA A 267 -6.39 6.00 -4.02
N LEU A 268 -6.86 7.23 -4.27
CA LEU A 268 -6.09 8.33 -4.82
C LEU A 268 -4.95 8.58 -3.83
N HIS A 269 -3.85 7.89 -4.07
CA HIS A 269 -2.58 8.02 -3.37
C HIS A 269 -2.66 7.64 -1.88
N THR A 270 -2.20 6.44 -1.55
CA THR A 270 -1.67 6.22 -0.20
C THR A 270 -0.59 7.28 0.02
N SER A 271 -0.83 8.23 0.92
CA SER A 271 0.11 9.33 1.16
C SER A 271 1.39 8.85 1.82
N TRP A 272 1.38 7.63 2.34
CA TRP A 272 2.54 6.97 2.94
C TRP A 272 3.08 5.88 2.04
N THR A 273 4.40 5.80 2.02
CA THR A 273 5.12 4.68 1.43
C THR A 273 5.15 3.50 2.40
N LEU A 274 5.13 2.27 1.87
CA LEU A 274 5.23 1.06 2.68
C LEU A 274 6.55 1.03 3.46
N GLY A 275 6.47 0.89 4.78
CA GLY A 275 7.62 0.93 5.67
C GLY A 275 8.03 2.34 6.11
N GLN A 276 7.29 3.39 5.72
CA GLN A 276 7.61 4.76 6.09
C GLN A 276 7.49 5.00 7.58
N ARG A 277 8.49 5.67 8.16
CA ARG A 277 8.38 6.19 9.53
C ARG A 277 7.44 7.39 9.58
N ILE A 278 6.39 7.30 10.40
CA ILE A 278 5.44 8.39 10.61
C ILE A 278 5.81 9.16 11.88
N ASN A 279 6.09 10.46 11.74
CA ASN A 279 6.46 11.33 12.85
C ASN A 279 5.26 12.13 13.37
N GLY A 280 5.32 12.59 14.63
CA GLY A 280 4.32 13.47 15.23
C GLY A 280 3.16 12.76 15.95
N VAL A 281 3.11 11.43 15.93
CA VAL A 281 2.01 10.64 16.52
C VAL A 281 2.14 10.60 18.04
N ALA A 282 1.04 10.90 18.75
CA ALA A 282 1.00 10.99 20.21
C ALA A 282 2.16 11.82 20.81
N PHE A 283 2.50 12.98 20.22
CA PHE A 283 3.64 13.82 20.62
C PHE A 283 5.01 13.14 20.48
N ASN A 284 5.21 12.35 19.42
CA ASN A 284 6.40 11.52 19.20
C ASN A 284 6.61 10.46 20.29
N ARG A 285 5.58 10.14 21.09
CA ARG A 285 5.63 8.99 22.00
C ARG A 285 5.54 7.68 21.23
N ILE A 286 4.86 7.72 20.09
CA ILE A 286 4.71 6.60 19.19
C ILE A 286 5.36 6.97 17.87
N ILE A 287 6.04 6.00 17.25
CA ILE A 287 6.67 6.15 15.93
C ILE A 287 6.13 5.03 15.04
N PRO A 288 4.93 5.19 14.45
CA PRO A 288 4.35 4.15 13.63
C PRO A 288 5.10 3.95 12.32
N VAL A 289 4.92 2.77 11.76
CA VAL A 289 5.37 2.37 10.42
C VAL A 289 4.15 2.36 9.50
N GLY A 290 4.21 3.10 8.40
CA GLY A 290 3.16 3.18 7.38
C GLY A 290 3.04 1.88 6.58
N LEU A 291 1.80 1.50 6.29
CA LEU A 291 1.38 0.29 5.58
C LEU A 291 0.44 0.66 4.42
N LEU A 292 -0.21 -0.34 3.83
CA LEU A 292 -1.17 -0.17 2.74
C LEU A 292 -2.42 0.59 3.20
N GLY A 293 -3.03 1.39 2.31
CA GLY A 293 -4.31 2.05 2.57
C GLY A 293 -4.29 3.16 3.64
N ASN A 294 -3.15 3.84 3.84
CA ASN A 294 -2.94 4.80 4.93
C ASN A 294 -3.17 4.19 6.33
N MET A 295 -2.92 2.89 6.45
CA MET A 295 -2.77 2.23 7.74
C MET A 295 -1.36 2.43 8.28
N ALA A 296 -1.20 2.32 9.59
CA ALA A 296 0.10 2.25 10.23
C ALA A 296 0.07 1.30 11.44
N ILE A 297 1.23 0.80 11.82
CA ILE A 297 1.41 0.02 13.04
C ILE A 297 2.44 0.66 13.96
N ASP A 298 2.16 0.70 15.26
CA ASP A 298 3.19 0.89 16.28
C ASP A 298 3.94 -0.44 16.50
N PRO A 299 5.18 -0.60 16.02
CA PRO A 299 5.89 -1.88 16.14
C PRO A 299 6.27 -2.21 17.60
N GLN A 300 6.21 -1.25 18.52
CA GLN A 300 6.54 -1.49 19.92
C GLN A 300 5.39 -2.11 20.71
N THR A 301 4.16 -1.91 20.23
CA THR A 301 2.96 -2.32 20.97
C THR A 301 2.02 -3.18 20.14
N GLY A 302 2.07 -3.13 18.81
CA GLY A 302 1.11 -3.79 17.93
C GLY A 302 -0.17 -2.99 17.69
N HIS A 303 -0.26 -1.73 18.13
CA HIS A 303 -1.44 -0.90 17.89
C HIS A 303 -1.57 -0.56 16.40
N ILE A 304 -2.75 -0.82 15.83
CA ILE A 304 -3.06 -0.53 14.43
C ILE A 304 -3.79 0.81 14.34
N LEU A 305 -3.27 1.68 13.48
CA LEU A 305 -3.75 3.02 13.27
C LEU A 305 -4.21 3.19 11.82
N GLN A 306 -5.20 4.05 11.60
CA GLN A 306 -5.69 4.42 10.27
C GLN A 306 -5.78 5.94 10.18
N GLN A 307 -5.36 6.51 9.05
CA GLN A 307 -5.60 7.91 8.77
C GLN A 307 -7.07 8.13 8.39
N ASP A 308 -7.71 9.07 9.06
CA ASP A 308 -9.00 9.59 8.66
C ASP A 308 -8.84 10.54 7.46
N GLU A 309 -9.63 10.33 6.40
CA GLU A 309 -9.49 11.07 5.15
C GLU A 309 -9.76 12.57 5.31
N ASP A 310 -10.77 12.92 6.11
CA ASP A 310 -11.22 14.30 6.28
C ASP A 310 -10.29 15.10 7.19
N SER A 311 -9.96 14.56 8.37
CA SER A 311 -9.16 15.27 9.38
C SER A 311 -7.65 15.06 9.22
N ARG A 312 -7.22 14.05 8.46
CA ARG A 312 -5.84 13.55 8.37
C ARG A 312 -5.27 13.06 9.70
N GLU A 313 -6.10 12.93 10.74
CA GLU A 313 -5.69 12.39 12.04
C GLU A 313 -5.54 10.87 12.00
N LEU A 314 -4.64 10.36 12.83
CA LEU A 314 -4.46 8.93 13.06
C LEU A 314 -5.38 8.44 14.17
N ARG A 315 -6.26 7.49 13.84
CA ARG A 315 -7.18 6.83 14.77
C ARG A 315 -6.71 5.42 15.07
N LEU A 316 -6.85 4.98 16.32
CA LEU A 316 -6.66 3.60 16.71
C LEU A 316 -7.85 2.77 16.20
N ILE A 317 -7.58 1.72 15.43
CA ILE A 317 -8.61 0.86 14.83
C ILE A 317 -8.49 -0.62 15.24
N GLY A 318 -7.50 -0.94 16.08
CA GLY A 318 -7.37 -2.25 16.70
C GLY A 318 -5.96 -2.55 17.20
N HIS A 319 -5.74 -3.81 17.56
CA HIS A 319 -4.48 -4.31 18.10
C HIS A 319 -4.07 -5.58 17.35
N LEU A 320 -2.78 -5.69 16.98
CA LEU A 320 -2.24 -6.88 16.37
C LEU A 320 -1.97 -7.95 17.44
N TRP A 321 -2.21 -9.22 17.12
CA TRP A 321 -1.85 -10.32 18.00
C TRP A 321 -0.34 -10.59 17.97
N GLN A 322 0.20 -11.05 19.09
CA GLN A 322 1.65 -11.16 19.34
C GLN A 322 2.37 -11.97 18.25
N ALA A 323 1.82 -13.12 17.85
CA ALA A 323 2.48 -13.99 16.86
C ALA A 323 2.66 -13.34 15.49
N ALA A 324 1.82 -12.37 15.11
CA ALA A 324 2.00 -11.59 13.89
C ALA A 324 3.00 -10.45 14.08
N LEU A 325 2.99 -9.79 15.23
CA LEU A 325 3.92 -8.69 15.55
C LEU A 325 5.38 -9.17 15.59
N GLU A 326 5.64 -10.30 16.25
CA GLU A 326 6.99 -10.88 16.36
C GLU A 326 7.60 -11.27 15.01
N ARG A 327 6.75 -11.47 13.99
CA ARG A 327 7.14 -11.82 12.63
C ARG A 327 7.15 -10.62 11.68
N MET A 328 6.99 -9.40 12.19
CA MET A 328 7.00 -8.19 11.37
C MET A 328 8.33 -8.08 10.58
N PRO A 329 8.29 -8.09 9.24
CA PRO A 329 9.51 -8.02 8.44
C PRO A 329 10.11 -6.61 8.39
N ILE A 330 11.42 -6.54 8.18
CA ILE A 330 12.15 -5.27 8.02
C ILE A 330 12.32 -4.91 6.54
N SER A 331 12.47 -5.91 5.67
CA SER A 331 12.61 -5.68 4.23
C SER A 331 11.25 -5.28 3.65
N LYS A 332 11.21 -4.29 2.74
CA LYS A 332 9.95 -3.88 2.09
C LYS A 332 9.30 -4.99 1.29
N ARG A 333 10.11 -5.84 0.65
CA ARG A 333 9.65 -7.00 -0.11
C ARG A 333 8.84 -7.95 0.77
N ASP A 334 9.40 -8.35 1.91
CA ASP A 334 8.75 -9.32 2.80
C ASP A 334 7.68 -8.63 3.69
N LEU A 335 7.80 -7.32 3.92
CA LEU A 335 6.80 -6.52 4.61
C LEU A 335 5.49 -6.43 3.83
N LEU A 336 5.52 -6.48 2.49
CA LEU A 336 4.34 -6.39 1.65
C LEU A 336 3.26 -7.45 1.98
N PRO A 337 3.51 -8.77 1.88
CA PRO A 337 2.49 -9.77 2.21
C PRO A 337 2.03 -9.65 3.66
N TRP A 338 2.94 -9.31 4.59
CA TRP A 338 2.57 -9.08 5.99
C TRP A 338 1.59 -7.88 6.12
N ALA A 339 1.84 -6.78 5.42
CA ALA A 339 0.95 -5.62 5.38
C ALA A 339 -0.38 -5.92 4.67
N CYS A 340 -0.39 -6.77 3.63
CA CYS A 340 -1.61 -7.25 2.98
C CYS A 340 -2.54 -7.95 3.98
N ARG A 341 -2.00 -8.78 4.90
CA ARG A 341 -2.80 -9.42 5.95
C ARG A 341 -3.48 -8.40 6.84
N LEU A 342 -2.73 -7.40 7.30
CA LEU A 342 -3.26 -6.33 8.13
C LEU A 342 -4.32 -5.51 7.39
N LYS A 343 -4.08 -5.17 6.10
CA LYS A 343 -5.05 -4.47 5.28
C LYS A 343 -6.39 -5.20 5.21
N LEU A 344 -6.37 -6.52 5.04
CA LEU A 344 -7.58 -7.33 5.04
C LEU A 344 -8.19 -7.47 6.44
N ALA A 345 -7.41 -7.87 7.44
CA ALA A 345 -7.88 -8.12 8.81
C ALA A 345 -8.47 -6.86 9.48
N PHE A 346 -8.03 -5.67 9.08
CA PHE A 346 -8.48 -4.38 9.61
C PHE A 346 -9.28 -3.53 8.63
N LEU A 347 -9.76 -4.13 7.55
CA LEU A 347 -10.73 -3.48 6.66
C LEU A 347 -12.05 -3.27 7.41
N SER A 348 -12.56 -2.04 7.40
CA SER A 348 -13.81 -1.68 8.08
C SER A 348 -14.93 -1.26 7.14
N GLU A 349 -14.61 -0.93 5.89
CA GLU A 349 -15.57 -0.38 4.92
C GLU A 349 -15.29 -0.91 3.52
N LEU A 350 -16.34 -1.02 2.72
CA LEU A 350 -16.24 -1.33 1.29
C LEU A 350 -16.35 -0.05 0.47
N PRO A 351 -15.86 -0.05 -0.79
CA PRO A 351 -16.05 1.07 -1.71
C PRO A 351 -17.50 1.55 -1.76
N LYS A 352 -17.69 2.87 -1.84
CA LYS A 352 -19.04 3.47 -1.84
C LYS A 352 -19.79 3.15 -3.13
N GLU A 353 -19.08 3.16 -4.27
CA GLU A 353 -19.61 2.88 -5.61
C GLU A 353 -20.03 1.41 -5.77
N ASP A 354 -21.23 1.18 -6.30
CA ASP A 354 -21.85 -0.16 -6.34
C ASP A 354 -21.04 -1.20 -7.12
N GLU A 355 -20.50 -0.85 -8.29
CA GLU A 355 -19.72 -1.78 -9.10
C GLU A 355 -18.39 -2.13 -8.43
N ARG A 356 -17.67 -1.13 -7.89
CA ARG A 356 -16.44 -1.35 -7.11
C ARG A 356 -16.69 -2.14 -5.83
N ARG A 357 -17.84 -1.91 -5.18
CA ARG A 357 -18.27 -2.68 -4.01
C ARG A 357 -18.48 -4.15 -4.35
N LYS A 358 -19.18 -4.44 -5.46
CA LYS A 358 -19.38 -5.82 -5.94
C LYS A 358 -18.06 -6.49 -6.26
N GLU A 359 -17.16 -5.79 -6.95
CA GLU A 359 -15.82 -6.27 -7.25
C GLU A 359 -15.00 -6.58 -5.98
N ALA A 360 -15.02 -5.66 -5.00
CA ALA A 360 -14.34 -5.85 -3.72
C ALA A 360 -14.88 -7.09 -2.97
N VAL A 361 -16.21 -7.25 -2.89
CA VAL A 361 -16.82 -8.43 -2.26
C VAL A 361 -16.42 -9.72 -2.98
N ALA A 362 -16.53 -9.75 -4.31
CA ALA A 362 -16.16 -10.92 -5.11
C ALA A 362 -14.66 -11.28 -4.94
N THR A 363 -13.79 -10.27 -4.90
CA THR A 363 -12.35 -10.42 -4.65
C THR A 363 -12.08 -11.05 -3.28
N LEU A 364 -12.77 -10.59 -2.24
CA LEU A 364 -12.61 -11.14 -0.89
C LEU A 364 -13.16 -12.58 -0.79
N GLU A 365 -14.28 -12.87 -1.44
CA GLU A 365 -14.85 -14.23 -1.49
C GLU A 365 -13.94 -15.21 -2.25
N GLU A 366 -13.31 -14.77 -3.34
CA GLU A 366 -12.29 -15.55 -4.06
C GLU A 366 -11.06 -15.80 -3.18
N GLY A 367 -10.55 -14.76 -2.51
CA GLY A 367 -9.42 -14.89 -1.58
C GLY A 367 -9.70 -15.88 -0.45
N PHE A 368 -10.89 -15.80 0.15
CA PHE A 368 -11.31 -16.74 1.19
C PHE A 368 -11.36 -18.19 0.66
N ARG A 369 -11.92 -18.40 -0.54
CA ARG A 369 -11.93 -19.74 -1.19
C ARG A 369 -10.52 -20.26 -1.48
N ALA A 370 -9.55 -19.38 -1.71
CA ALA A 370 -8.13 -19.71 -1.86
C ALA A 370 -7.39 -19.92 -0.52
N GLY A 371 -8.09 -19.87 0.62
CA GLY A 371 -7.52 -20.09 1.95
C GLY A 371 -7.01 -18.84 2.66
N VAL A 372 -7.26 -17.65 2.12
CA VAL A 372 -6.92 -16.36 2.76
C VAL A 372 -7.98 -16.01 3.81
N PHE A 373 -7.82 -16.51 5.03
CA PHE A 373 -8.79 -16.27 6.11
C PHE A 373 -8.94 -14.78 6.46
N ASP A 374 -7.90 -13.97 6.29
CA ASP A 374 -7.97 -12.52 6.47
C ASP A 374 -9.04 -11.88 5.56
N ALA A 375 -9.32 -12.45 4.38
CA ALA A 375 -10.37 -11.97 3.48
C ALA A 375 -11.79 -12.25 4.01
N GLY A 376 -12.00 -13.38 4.68
CA GLY A 376 -13.27 -13.68 5.37
C GLY A 376 -13.50 -12.75 6.56
N VAL A 377 -12.44 -12.41 7.30
CA VAL A 377 -12.48 -11.40 8.37
C VAL A 377 -12.82 -10.02 7.81
N ALA A 378 -12.21 -9.64 6.68
CA ALA A 378 -12.50 -8.39 6.00
C ALA A 378 -13.99 -8.29 5.63
N LEU A 379 -14.55 -9.35 5.04
CA LEU A 379 -15.99 -9.43 4.73
C LEU A 379 -16.83 -9.24 5.99
N ALA A 380 -16.52 -9.97 7.06
CA ALA A 380 -17.26 -9.88 8.31
C ALA A 380 -17.29 -8.45 8.84
N ARG A 381 -16.13 -7.83 9.01
CA ARG A 381 -15.98 -6.47 9.55
C ARG A 381 -16.62 -5.40 8.68
N CYS A 382 -16.53 -5.51 7.36
CA CYS A 382 -17.23 -4.61 6.45
C CYS A 382 -18.76 -4.70 6.60
N TYR A 383 -19.29 -5.90 6.85
CA TYR A 383 -20.71 -6.05 7.12
C TYR A 383 -21.10 -5.56 8.53
N GLU A 384 -20.22 -5.65 9.53
CA GLU A 384 -20.43 -5.02 10.85
C GLU A 384 -20.53 -3.49 10.74
N GLY A 385 -19.69 -2.87 9.90
CA GLY A 385 -19.72 -1.42 9.63
C GLY A 385 -20.87 -0.96 8.73
N SER A 386 -21.60 -1.89 8.10
CA SER A 386 -22.67 -1.58 7.15
C SER A 386 -24.01 -1.37 7.83
N LYS A 387 -24.72 -0.30 7.42
CA LYS A 387 -26.09 0.01 7.89
C LYS A 387 -27.20 -0.69 7.09
N ALA A 388 -26.85 -1.51 6.09
CA ALA A 388 -27.85 -2.17 5.26
C ALA A 388 -28.54 -3.33 6.00
N ASP A 389 -29.82 -3.57 5.69
CA ASP A 389 -30.60 -4.64 6.28
C ASP A 389 -29.93 -6.01 6.08
N GLY A 390 -29.86 -6.80 7.16
CA GLY A 390 -29.24 -8.13 7.14
C GLY A 390 -27.70 -8.13 7.18
N SER A 391 -27.02 -6.97 7.25
CA SER A 391 -25.55 -6.93 7.31
C SER A 391 -25.00 -7.60 8.56
N SER A 392 -25.60 -7.38 9.74
CA SER A 392 -25.20 -8.06 10.99
C SER A 392 -25.25 -9.59 10.87
N ALA A 393 -26.30 -10.14 10.27
CA ALA A 393 -26.40 -11.60 10.05
C ALA A 393 -25.31 -12.13 9.12
N LYS A 394 -24.96 -11.37 8.06
CA LYS A 394 -23.86 -11.71 7.17
C LYS A 394 -22.50 -11.65 7.86
N ALA A 395 -22.28 -10.63 8.70
CA ALA A 395 -21.05 -10.52 9.50
C ALA A 395 -20.83 -11.77 10.37
N VAL A 396 -21.86 -12.16 11.12
CA VAL A 396 -21.85 -13.38 11.94
C VAL A 396 -21.59 -14.62 11.09
N GLN A 397 -22.24 -14.75 9.93
CA GLN A 397 -22.01 -15.87 9.02
C GLN A 397 -20.53 -15.94 8.61
N TRP A 398 -19.92 -14.84 8.20
CA TRP A 398 -18.50 -14.82 7.80
C TRP A 398 -17.56 -15.13 8.97
N HIS A 399 -17.84 -14.63 10.18
CA HIS A 399 -17.07 -15.01 11.36
C HIS A 399 -17.16 -16.51 11.67
N ARG A 400 -18.33 -17.13 11.48
CA ARG A 400 -18.49 -18.60 11.63
C ARG A 400 -17.76 -19.38 10.56
N GLU A 401 -17.79 -18.92 9.31
CA GLU A 401 -17.05 -19.53 8.20
C GLU A 401 -15.54 -19.48 8.42
N VAL A 402 -15.01 -18.39 9.00
CA VAL A 402 -13.60 -18.31 9.38
C VAL A 402 -13.31 -19.14 10.63
N GLY A 403 -14.14 -19.01 11.67
CA GLY A 403 -14.02 -19.69 12.95
C GLY A 403 -12.73 -19.36 13.70
N ASP A 404 -12.26 -20.34 14.48
CA ASP A 404 -11.07 -20.23 15.34
C ASP A 404 -9.73 -20.22 14.58
N ARG A 405 -9.77 -20.24 13.24
CA ARG A 405 -8.56 -20.14 12.39
C ARG A 405 -7.99 -18.72 12.33
N HIS A 406 -8.73 -17.73 12.83
CA HIS A 406 -8.29 -16.34 12.90
C HIS A 406 -8.68 -15.71 14.24
N PRO A 407 -7.76 -14.98 14.91
CA PRO A 407 -8.02 -14.44 16.24
C PRO A 407 -9.19 -13.46 16.29
N LEU A 408 -9.33 -12.60 15.28
CA LEU A 408 -10.45 -11.65 15.24
C LEU A 408 -11.81 -12.35 15.08
N SER A 409 -11.90 -13.44 14.31
CA SER A 409 -13.17 -14.17 14.17
C SER A 409 -13.50 -14.97 15.43
N ALA A 410 -12.51 -15.64 16.02
CA ALA A 410 -12.69 -16.26 17.33
C ALA A 410 -13.19 -15.24 18.36
N TYR A 411 -12.59 -14.05 18.41
CA TYR A 411 -13.01 -12.99 19.33
C TYR A 411 -14.44 -12.51 19.07
N SER A 412 -14.83 -12.25 17.81
CA SER A 412 -16.20 -11.85 17.48
C SER A 412 -17.23 -12.92 17.85
N LEU A 413 -16.92 -14.21 17.65
CA LEU A 413 -17.79 -15.32 18.06
C LEU A 413 -17.90 -15.43 19.58
N ALA A 414 -16.83 -15.14 20.30
CA ALA A 414 -16.86 -15.03 21.76
C ALA A 414 -17.79 -13.91 22.23
N TYR A 415 -17.72 -12.73 21.61
CA TYR A 415 -18.59 -11.61 21.95
C TYR A 415 -20.07 -11.93 21.68
N GLN A 416 -20.36 -12.60 20.55
CA GLN A 416 -21.71 -13.10 20.28
C GLN A 416 -22.19 -14.07 21.38
N ALA A 417 -21.35 -15.02 21.80
CA ALA A 417 -21.71 -15.96 22.86
C ALA A 417 -21.95 -15.25 24.21
N LEU A 418 -21.21 -14.18 24.51
CA LEU A 418 -21.45 -13.35 25.70
C LEU A 418 -22.80 -12.63 25.63
N GLU A 419 -23.19 -12.08 24.47
CA GLU A 419 -24.50 -11.46 24.27
C GLU A 419 -25.66 -12.47 24.42
N GLU A 420 -25.41 -13.72 24.05
CA GLU A 420 -26.35 -14.84 24.21
C GLU A 420 -26.30 -15.47 25.62
N GLU A 421 -25.48 -14.91 26.53
CA GLU A 421 -25.22 -15.41 27.89
C GLU A 421 -24.66 -16.85 27.93
N ASP A 422 -24.10 -17.35 26.83
CA ASP A 422 -23.39 -18.64 26.77
C ASP A 422 -21.91 -18.45 27.13
N TYR A 423 -21.65 -18.27 28.43
CA TYR A 423 -20.31 -18.07 28.98
C TYR A 423 -19.34 -19.23 28.67
N ALA A 424 -19.85 -20.45 28.48
CA ALA A 424 -19.03 -21.61 28.17
C ALA A 424 -18.51 -21.54 26.73
N ALA A 425 -19.38 -21.22 25.76
CA ALA A 425 -18.96 -20.97 24.38
C ALA A 425 -18.05 -19.74 24.28
N ALA A 426 -18.36 -18.67 25.02
CA ALA A 426 -17.52 -17.47 25.09
C ALA A 426 -16.10 -17.80 25.55
N GLU A 427 -15.94 -18.58 26.63
CA GLU A 427 -14.61 -18.98 27.12
C GLU A 427 -13.82 -19.78 26.07
N ILE A 428 -14.47 -20.71 25.35
CA ILE A 428 -13.82 -21.51 24.30
C ILE A 428 -13.22 -20.60 23.22
N HIS A 429 -14.04 -19.68 22.70
CA HIS A 429 -13.63 -18.77 21.64
C HIS A 429 -12.60 -17.73 22.11
N LEU A 430 -12.74 -17.20 23.33
CA LEU A 430 -11.77 -16.30 23.94
C LEU A 430 -10.40 -16.99 24.11
N ARG A 431 -10.39 -18.28 24.52
CA ARG A 431 -9.15 -19.07 24.58
C ARG A 431 -8.54 -19.30 23.22
N ALA A 432 -9.36 -19.60 22.20
CA ALA A 432 -8.88 -19.77 20.84
C ALA A 432 -8.21 -18.49 20.31
N SER A 433 -8.84 -17.33 20.52
CA SER A 433 -8.25 -16.03 20.15
C SER A 433 -6.99 -15.68 20.95
N SER A 434 -7.02 -15.92 22.28
CA SER A 434 -5.88 -15.71 23.17
C SER A 434 -4.69 -16.59 22.81
N ALA A 435 -4.90 -17.79 22.26
CA ALA A 435 -3.82 -18.66 21.81
C ALA A 435 -2.97 -18.07 20.67
N PHE A 436 -3.49 -17.08 19.92
CA PHE A 436 -2.71 -16.30 18.95
C PHE A 436 -1.91 -15.15 19.59
N GLY A 437 -2.09 -14.93 20.90
CA GLY A 437 -1.58 -13.77 21.63
C GLY A 437 -2.37 -12.51 21.34
N TYR A 438 -3.69 -12.59 21.13
CA TYR A 438 -4.53 -11.41 20.92
C TYR A 438 -4.88 -10.73 22.25
N PRO A 439 -4.36 -9.52 22.55
CA PRO A 439 -4.43 -8.97 23.90
C PRO A 439 -5.85 -8.65 24.36
N VAL A 440 -6.71 -8.18 23.44
CA VAL A 440 -8.10 -7.85 23.77
C VAL A 440 -8.88 -9.10 24.21
N ALA A 441 -8.66 -10.25 23.55
CA ALA A 441 -9.28 -11.51 23.99
C ALA A 441 -8.74 -12.00 25.33
N MET A 442 -7.44 -11.79 25.60
CA MET A 442 -6.85 -12.11 26.91
C MET A 442 -7.46 -11.26 28.02
N THR A 443 -7.69 -9.97 27.76
CA THR A 443 -8.36 -9.05 28.69
C THR A 443 -9.78 -9.52 29.01
N ASP A 444 -10.59 -9.79 27.99
CA ASP A 444 -11.98 -10.20 28.19
C ASP A 444 -12.09 -11.60 28.83
N LEU A 445 -11.18 -12.51 28.48
CA LEU A 445 -11.04 -13.79 29.19
C LEU A 445 -10.67 -13.58 30.65
N GLY A 446 -9.72 -12.69 30.93
CA GLY A 446 -9.32 -12.33 32.27
C GLY A 446 -10.49 -11.82 33.11
N LYS A 447 -11.29 -10.91 32.55
CA LYS A 447 -12.50 -10.36 33.18
C LYS A 447 -13.55 -11.45 33.45
N LEU A 448 -13.80 -12.32 32.47
CA LEU A 448 -14.73 -13.45 32.62
C LEU A 448 -14.29 -14.44 33.72
N LEU A 449 -12.99 -14.70 33.83
CA LEU A 449 -12.45 -15.61 34.84
C LEU A 449 -12.46 -15.00 36.25
N CYS A 450 -12.20 -13.70 36.36
CA CYS A 450 -12.35 -12.96 37.62
C CYS A 450 -13.79 -12.97 38.13
N SER A 451 -14.79 -12.95 37.24
CA SER A 451 -16.21 -13.00 37.64
C SER A 451 -16.72 -14.41 37.94
N THR A 452 -15.94 -15.46 37.68
CA THR A 452 -16.34 -16.88 37.81
C THR A 452 -15.47 -17.66 38.81
N ASP A 453 -15.06 -17.02 39.91
CA ASP A 453 -14.25 -17.58 41.00
C ASP A 453 -12.85 -18.13 40.59
N ARG A 454 -12.34 -17.70 39.43
CA ARG A 454 -11.00 -18.05 38.90
C ARG A 454 -10.08 -16.82 38.84
N GLU A 455 -10.18 -15.96 39.84
CA GLU A 455 -9.49 -14.66 39.92
C GLU A 455 -7.97 -14.74 39.69
N GLY A 456 -7.29 -15.76 40.23
CA GLY A 456 -5.84 -15.90 40.03
C GLY A 456 -5.43 -16.10 38.57
N GLU A 457 -6.20 -16.88 37.81
CA GLU A 457 -5.98 -17.06 36.37
C GLU A 457 -6.39 -15.79 35.60
N GLY A 458 -7.49 -15.17 36.01
CA GLY A 458 -7.97 -13.93 35.38
C GLY A 458 -6.97 -12.77 35.50
N LEU A 459 -6.42 -12.55 36.70
CA LEU A 459 -5.40 -11.53 36.94
C LEU A 459 -4.08 -11.84 36.21
N GLN A 460 -3.71 -13.12 36.06
CA GLN A 460 -2.55 -13.49 35.27
C GLN A 460 -2.74 -13.08 33.80
N LEU A 461 -3.88 -13.40 33.20
CA LEU A 461 -4.18 -13.03 31.81
C LEU A 461 -4.24 -11.52 31.61
N LEU A 462 -4.81 -10.77 32.55
CA LEU A 462 -4.77 -9.31 32.54
C LEU A 462 -3.33 -8.79 32.59
N GLY A 463 -2.45 -9.42 33.38
CA GLY A 463 -1.01 -9.14 33.40
C GLY A 463 -0.36 -9.32 32.03
N GLU A 464 -0.58 -10.48 31.41
CA GLU A 464 -0.05 -10.81 30.09
C GLU A 464 -0.54 -9.83 29.00
N ALA A 465 -1.84 -9.50 28.99
CA ALA A 465 -2.41 -8.51 28.08
C ALA A 465 -1.85 -7.10 28.30
N ALA A 466 -1.66 -6.70 29.57
CA ALA A 466 -1.08 -5.40 29.91
C ALA A 466 0.40 -5.29 29.49
N ASP A 467 1.16 -6.38 29.57
CA ASP A 467 2.53 -6.47 29.07
C ASP A 467 2.57 -6.30 27.55
N LEU A 468 1.58 -6.85 26.84
CA LEU A 468 1.31 -6.63 25.41
C LEU A 468 0.68 -5.26 25.09
N LYS A 469 0.56 -4.38 26.08
CA LYS A 469 0.12 -2.98 25.94
C LYS A 469 -1.36 -2.80 25.61
N ASP A 470 -2.20 -3.78 25.94
CA ASP A 470 -3.65 -3.60 25.88
C ASP A 470 -4.10 -2.49 26.85
N PRO A 471 -4.79 -1.43 26.36
CA PRO A 471 -5.21 -0.33 27.21
C PRO A 471 -6.21 -0.73 28.29
N GLU A 472 -7.15 -1.62 27.98
CA GLU A 472 -8.20 -2.06 28.91
C GLU A 472 -7.60 -2.91 30.05
N ALA A 473 -6.71 -3.86 29.74
CA ALA A 473 -5.99 -4.62 30.78
C ALA A 473 -5.18 -3.71 31.72
N ASN A 474 -4.49 -2.72 31.16
CA ASN A 474 -3.77 -1.72 31.96
C ASN A 474 -4.73 -0.89 32.82
N TYR A 475 -5.94 -0.58 32.34
CA TYR A 475 -6.95 0.09 33.16
C TYR A 475 -7.41 -0.80 34.33
N GLU A 476 -7.77 -2.05 34.06
CA GLU A 476 -8.23 -3.01 35.07
C GLU A 476 -7.17 -3.25 36.16
N LEU A 477 -5.91 -3.49 35.79
CA LEU A 477 -4.80 -3.62 36.74
C LEU A 477 -4.52 -2.31 37.50
N GLY A 478 -4.71 -1.17 36.84
CA GLY A 478 -4.63 0.15 37.45
C GLY A 478 -5.68 0.35 38.53
N GLU A 479 -6.92 -0.09 38.29
CA GLU A 479 -8.01 -0.04 39.25
C GLU A 479 -7.78 -0.98 40.44
N VAL A 480 -7.37 -2.22 40.18
CA VAL A 480 -6.99 -3.19 41.22
C VAL A 480 -5.87 -2.62 42.11
N SER A 481 -4.82 -2.08 41.50
CA SER A 481 -3.70 -1.46 42.22
C SER A 481 -4.14 -0.26 43.06
N ALA A 482 -5.04 0.58 42.54
CA ALA A 482 -5.56 1.74 43.25
C ALA A 482 -6.40 1.31 44.47
N LYS A 483 -7.26 0.30 44.33
CA LYS A 483 -8.06 -0.28 45.42
C LYS A 483 -7.19 -0.91 46.51
N ALA A 484 -6.06 -1.51 46.12
CA ALA A 484 -5.07 -2.06 47.04
C ALA A 484 -4.18 -1.00 47.73
N GLY A 485 -4.30 0.28 47.36
CA GLY A 485 -3.47 1.37 47.89
C GLY A 485 -2.08 1.47 47.25
N GLU A 486 -1.81 0.70 46.19
CA GLU A 486 -0.55 0.74 45.44
C GLU A 486 -0.54 1.89 44.41
N LEU A 487 -0.71 3.12 44.88
CA LEU A 487 -1.00 4.29 44.03
C LEU A 487 0.06 4.56 42.95
N GLN A 488 1.34 4.26 43.22
CA GLN A 488 2.40 4.44 42.24
C GLN A 488 2.34 3.41 41.11
N ASN A 489 1.97 2.15 41.43
CA ASN A 489 1.74 1.10 40.43
C ASN A 489 0.49 1.42 39.61
N ALA A 490 -0.59 1.84 40.28
CA ALA A 490 -1.81 2.31 39.62
C ALA A 490 -1.51 3.40 38.57
N LEU A 491 -0.75 4.44 38.92
CA LEU A 491 -0.37 5.48 37.96
C LEU A 491 0.46 4.96 36.78
N ASN A 492 1.30 3.95 36.98
CA ASN A 492 2.10 3.39 35.89
C ASN A 492 1.23 2.63 34.89
N TYR A 493 0.32 1.78 35.37
CA TYR A 493 -0.64 1.07 34.51
C TYR A 493 -1.58 2.05 33.79
N LEU A 494 -2.21 2.96 34.54
CA LEU A 494 -3.14 3.93 33.95
C LEU A 494 -2.46 4.81 32.90
N ARG A 495 -1.18 5.17 33.08
CA ARG A 495 -0.41 5.90 32.06
C ARG A 495 -0.26 5.14 30.75
N GLN A 496 -0.05 3.83 30.81
CA GLN A 496 0.02 3.00 29.61
C GLN A 496 -1.33 3.03 28.88
N ALA A 497 -2.45 2.90 29.60
CA ALA A 497 -3.80 2.94 29.02
C ALA A 497 -4.17 4.30 28.39
N TRP A 498 -4.05 5.40 29.14
CA TRP A 498 -4.51 6.70 28.62
C TRP A 498 -3.61 7.28 27.52
N THR A 499 -2.35 6.83 27.41
CA THR A 499 -1.47 7.22 26.30
C THR A 499 -2.04 6.82 24.93
N TYR A 500 -2.86 5.76 24.87
CA TYR A 500 -3.45 5.21 23.64
C TYR A 500 -4.92 5.56 23.42
N GLY A 501 -5.57 6.35 24.29
CA GLY A 501 -6.97 6.71 24.05
C GLY A 501 -7.87 6.63 25.28
N HIS A 502 -7.54 5.77 26.25
CA HIS A 502 -8.49 5.34 27.26
C HIS A 502 -8.91 6.46 28.22
N ALA A 503 -10.19 6.86 28.15
CA ALA A 503 -10.71 8.05 28.83
C ALA A 503 -10.87 7.83 30.34
N GLU A 504 -11.41 6.68 30.73
CA GLU A 504 -11.61 6.23 32.10
C GLU A 504 -10.27 6.12 32.83
N ALA A 505 -9.25 5.55 32.17
CA ALA A 505 -7.90 5.51 32.71
C ALA A 505 -7.31 6.90 32.94
N ALA A 506 -7.55 7.87 32.06
CA ALA A 506 -7.12 9.25 32.26
C ALA A 506 -7.82 9.88 33.46
N GLY A 507 -9.13 9.64 33.61
CA GLY A 507 -9.95 10.10 34.73
C GLY A 507 -9.45 9.54 36.05
N LEU A 508 -9.27 8.22 36.14
CA LEU A 508 -8.76 7.55 37.34
C LEU A 508 -7.31 7.97 37.65
N ALA A 509 -6.45 8.11 36.64
CA ALA A 509 -5.08 8.59 36.84
C ALA A 509 -5.05 10.00 37.44
N ALA A 510 -5.95 10.90 36.99
CA ALA A 510 -6.07 12.24 37.55
C ALA A 510 -6.49 12.19 39.03
N GLN A 511 -7.46 11.34 39.37
CA GLN A 511 -7.93 11.15 40.75
C GLN A 511 -6.80 10.61 41.65
N VAL A 512 -6.11 9.56 41.22
CA VAL A 512 -4.98 8.97 41.96
C VAL A 512 -3.85 9.99 42.14
N ALA A 513 -3.46 10.70 41.09
CA ALA A 513 -2.39 11.70 41.16
C ALA A 513 -2.77 12.87 42.10
N GLN A 514 -4.02 13.33 42.07
CA GLN A 514 -4.50 14.37 42.97
C GLN A 514 -4.52 13.90 44.41
N TYR A 515 -5.02 12.69 44.68
CA TYR A 515 -5.00 12.08 46.01
C TYR A 515 -3.57 11.99 46.56
N MET A 516 -2.60 11.54 45.75
CA MET A 516 -1.19 11.48 46.15
C MET A 516 -0.62 12.87 46.49
N LEU A 517 -0.99 13.93 45.75
CA LEU A 517 -0.55 15.29 46.06
C LEU A 517 -1.12 15.80 47.39
N ASP A 518 -2.41 15.57 47.62
CA ASP A 518 -3.12 16.06 48.81
C ASP A 518 -2.62 15.37 50.09
N HIS A 519 -2.18 14.12 49.97
CA HIS A 519 -1.67 13.32 51.09
C HIS A 519 -0.14 13.26 51.16
N GLY A 520 0.58 13.98 50.29
CA GLY A 520 2.04 14.02 50.29
C GLY A 520 2.72 12.68 49.96
N ILE A 521 2.06 11.81 49.20
CA ILE A 521 2.56 10.49 48.80
C ILE A 521 3.43 10.63 47.55
N GLY A 522 4.66 10.13 47.58
CA GLY A 522 5.59 10.14 46.44
C GLY A 522 6.24 11.51 46.16
N LYS A 523 6.96 11.60 45.04
CA LYS A 523 7.74 12.81 44.69
C LYS A 523 6.84 13.87 44.04
N ARG A 524 6.48 14.91 44.81
CA ARG A 524 5.59 16.02 44.39
C ARG A 524 5.86 16.58 42.99
N SER A 525 7.13 16.73 42.58
CA SER A 525 7.48 17.28 41.26
C SER A 525 7.08 16.36 40.10
N LEU A 526 7.20 15.04 40.29
CA LEU A 526 6.83 14.04 39.27
C LEU A 526 5.31 13.95 39.16
N ILE A 527 4.60 13.96 40.27
CA ILE A 527 3.13 13.88 40.29
C ILE A 527 2.51 15.15 39.69
N LYS A 528 3.07 16.34 39.98
CA LYS A 528 2.65 17.58 39.30
C LYS A 528 2.85 17.53 37.79
N ARG A 529 3.95 16.91 37.33
CA ARG A 529 4.18 16.70 35.90
C ARG A 529 3.12 15.77 35.32
N GLU A 530 2.80 14.69 36.03
CA GLU A 530 1.77 13.73 35.61
C GLU A 530 0.40 14.39 35.44
N VAL A 531 -0.06 15.14 36.45
CA VAL A 531 -1.32 15.91 36.39
C VAL A 531 -1.34 16.85 35.18
N LYS A 532 -0.22 17.53 34.91
CA LYS A 532 -0.11 18.42 33.75
C LYS A 532 -0.24 17.65 32.44
N GLU A 533 0.41 16.50 32.31
CA GLU A 533 0.33 15.66 31.11
C GLU A 533 -1.08 15.11 30.90
N ILE A 534 -1.72 14.56 31.93
CA ILE A 534 -3.11 14.06 31.90
C ILE A 534 -4.07 15.19 31.49
N SER A 535 -3.97 16.37 32.11
CA SER A 535 -4.84 17.50 31.78
C SER A 535 -4.67 18.00 30.35
N THR A 536 -3.45 17.90 29.80
CA THR A 536 -3.18 18.27 28.40
C THR A 536 -3.80 17.27 27.45
N TYR A 537 -3.77 15.99 27.82
CA TYR A 537 -4.39 14.90 27.08
C TYR A 537 -5.93 15.01 27.09
N GLN A 538 -6.56 15.18 28.26
CA GLN A 538 -8.01 15.33 28.40
C GLN A 538 -8.55 16.50 27.57
N LYS A 539 -7.89 17.66 27.60
CA LYS A 539 -8.26 18.81 26.75
C LYS A 539 -8.24 18.51 25.25
N LYS A 540 -7.40 17.58 24.80
CA LYS A 540 -7.37 17.14 23.39
C LYS A 540 -8.50 16.15 23.10
N LEU A 541 -8.79 15.23 24.02
CA LEU A 541 -9.95 14.34 23.92
C LEU A 541 -11.26 15.15 23.81
N ASP A 542 -11.45 16.14 24.68
CA ASP A 542 -12.65 16.98 24.67
C ASP A 542 -12.82 17.71 23.33
N ARG A 543 -11.72 18.26 22.78
CA ARG A 543 -11.73 18.91 21.46
C ARG A 543 -12.08 17.93 20.33
N ARG A 544 -11.63 16.68 20.42
CA ARG A 544 -11.94 15.63 19.42
C ARG A 544 -13.40 15.21 19.48
N GLN A 545 -13.97 15.05 20.68
CA GLN A 545 -15.38 14.69 20.84
C GLN A 545 -16.31 15.80 20.32
N VAL A 546 -15.94 17.07 20.48
CA VAL A 546 -16.69 18.22 19.90
C VAL A 546 -16.59 18.24 18.37
N SER A 547 -15.45 17.87 17.79
CA SER A 547 -15.24 17.86 16.34
C SER A 547 -16.00 16.76 15.61
N ASN A 548 -16.33 15.64 16.28
CA ASN A 548 -17.08 14.51 15.70
C ASN A 548 -18.61 14.65 15.87
N ALA A 549 -19.08 15.72 16.52
CA ALA A 549 -20.50 16.04 16.74
C ALA A 549 -21.06 17.06 15.73
N HIS A 550 -20.28 17.39 14.70
CA HIS A 550 -20.62 18.26 13.56
C HIS A 550 -20.33 17.50 12.27
#